data_AF-A0A087RDP6-F1
#
_entry.id   AF-A0A087RDP6-F1
#
_cell.length_a   1.000
_cell.length_b   1.000
_cell.length_c   1.000
_cell.angle_alpha   90.00
_cell.angle_beta   90.00
_cell.angle_gamma   90.00
#
_symmetry.space_group_name_H-M   'P 1'
#
loop_
_entity.id
_entity.type
_entity.pdbx_description
1 polymer ?
#
loop_
_entity_poly.entity_id
_entity_poly.type
_entity_poly.pdbx_seq_one_letter_code
_entity_poly.pdbx_strand_id
1 'polypeptide(L)'
;LLDSEDKSLESAVVKVINPEEQCDGSLELQASSSSLVVKEILQEAPELITQQLAYLLRGSILFKCMSLEADRVTEQQEKVLSILEEKFPDLPPREEIISVLQETQFNPQGVSIEEVMLKDLKEISDGEIKVAISTVYMTLEVRGNL
;
A
#
# COMPACT_ATOMS: atom_id res chain seq x y z
N LEU A 1 -4.82 -6.72 17.97
CA LEU A 1 -5.22 -6.26 16.61
C LEU A 1 -5.99 -4.94 16.64
N LEU A 2 -6.72 -4.66 17.72
CA LEU A 2 -7.49 -3.42 17.90
C LEU A 2 -6.97 -2.67 19.13
N ASP A 3 -7.25 -1.37 19.21
CA ASP A 3 -6.91 -0.58 20.38
C ASP A 3 -7.71 -1.01 21.61
N SER A 4 -7.45 -0.37 22.77
CA SER A 4 -8.13 -0.74 24.01
C SER A 4 -9.64 -0.48 23.98
N GLU A 5 -10.10 0.47 23.15
CA GLU A 5 -11.53 0.83 23.05
C GLU A 5 -12.29 -0.24 22.26
N ASP A 6 -11.66 -0.80 21.22
CA ASP A 6 -12.26 -1.81 20.35
C ASP A 6 -11.91 -3.26 20.71
N LYS A 7 -11.23 -3.49 21.84
CA LYS A 7 -10.79 -4.84 22.26
C LYS A 7 -11.94 -5.87 22.37
N SER A 8 -13.16 -5.41 22.67
CA SER A 8 -14.34 -6.28 22.71
C SER A 8 -14.74 -6.83 21.33
N LEU A 9 -14.35 -6.16 20.24
CA LEU A 9 -14.61 -6.55 18.86
C LEU A 9 -13.56 -7.53 18.32
N GLU A 10 -12.45 -7.74 19.03
CA GLU A 10 -11.38 -8.64 18.58
C GLU A 10 -11.88 -10.07 18.37
N SER A 11 -12.83 -10.53 19.20
CA SER A 11 -13.47 -11.84 19.02
C SER A 11 -14.41 -11.93 17.83
N ALA A 12 -14.82 -10.81 17.24
CA ALA A 12 -15.68 -10.76 16.05
C ALA A 12 -14.88 -10.74 14.74
N VAL A 13 -13.55 -10.55 14.80
CA VAL A 13 -12.69 -10.59 13.62
C VAL A 13 -12.60 -12.02 13.11
N VAL A 14 -13.18 -12.27 11.93
CA VAL A 14 -13.19 -13.62 11.33
C VAL A 14 -11.95 -13.89 10.48
N LYS A 15 -11.32 -12.85 9.93
CA LYS A 15 -10.13 -12.95 9.08
C LYS A 15 -9.39 -11.62 9.02
N VAL A 16 -8.06 -11.69 9.09
CA VAL A 16 -7.15 -10.58 8.81
C VAL A 16 -6.39 -10.92 7.53
N ILE A 17 -6.31 -9.97 6.59
CA ILE A 17 -5.53 -10.10 5.36
C ILE A 17 -4.40 -9.08 5.44
N ASN A 18 -3.30 -9.47 6.08
CA ASN A 18 -2.12 -8.64 6.24
C ASN A 18 -0.90 -9.40 5.73
N PRO A 19 -0.15 -8.86 4.75
CA PRO A 19 1.04 -9.53 4.25
C PRO A 19 2.16 -9.58 5.32
N GLU A 20 2.16 -8.68 6.32
CA GLU A 20 3.22 -8.59 7.35
C GLU A 20 3.18 -9.73 8.38
N GLU A 21 2.03 -10.41 8.51
CA GLU A 21 1.89 -11.58 9.40
C GLU A 21 2.54 -12.85 8.81
N GLN A 22 3.01 -12.81 7.56
CA GLN A 22 3.74 -13.90 6.90
C GLN A 22 5.25 -13.66 6.83
N CYS A 23 5.77 -12.62 7.49
CA CYS A 23 7.19 -12.28 7.44
C CYS A 23 8.02 -13.33 8.19
N ASP A 24 8.67 -14.24 7.47
CA ASP A 24 9.63 -15.22 8.00
C ASP A 24 11.03 -14.63 8.23
N GLY A 25 11.17 -13.31 8.13
CA GLY A 25 12.44 -12.59 8.17
C GLY A 25 13.16 -12.52 6.80
N SER A 26 12.58 -13.05 5.73
CA SER A 26 13.09 -12.81 4.38
C SER A 26 12.83 -11.36 3.93
N LEU A 27 13.84 -10.75 3.33
CA LEU A 27 13.80 -9.43 2.69
C LEU A 27 13.07 -9.44 1.34
N GLU A 28 12.27 -10.47 1.04
CA GLU A 28 11.55 -10.53 -0.23
C GLU A 28 10.46 -9.45 -0.29
N LEU A 29 10.21 -8.94 -1.51
CA LEU A 29 9.16 -7.97 -1.76
C LEU A 29 7.80 -8.59 -1.43
N GLN A 30 7.33 -8.31 -0.23
CA GLN A 30 6.06 -8.77 0.27
C GLN A 30 4.92 -8.30 -0.65
N ALA A 31 3.99 -9.20 -0.98
CA ALA A 31 2.79 -8.82 -1.72
C ALA A 31 2.05 -7.68 -0.98
N SER A 32 1.41 -6.78 -1.72
CA SER A 32 0.58 -5.76 -1.08
C SER A 32 -0.69 -6.41 -0.50
N SER A 33 -1.25 -5.85 0.57
CA SER A 33 -2.52 -6.34 1.12
C SER A 33 -3.61 -6.36 0.05
N SER A 34 -3.66 -5.35 -0.81
CA SER A 34 -4.58 -5.27 -1.94
C SER A 34 -4.39 -6.41 -2.94
N SER A 35 -3.16 -6.87 -3.18
CA SER A 35 -2.91 -8.06 -4.00
C SER A 35 -3.49 -9.32 -3.37
N LEU A 36 -3.35 -9.49 -2.05
CA LEU A 36 -3.93 -10.61 -1.32
C LEU A 36 -5.47 -10.54 -1.29
N VAL A 37 -6.05 -9.36 -1.11
CA VAL A 37 -7.50 -9.14 -1.15
C VAL A 37 -8.06 -9.50 -2.52
N VAL A 38 -7.40 -9.11 -3.63
CA VAL A 38 -7.84 -9.52 -4.97
C VAL A 38 -7.85 -11.04 -5.11
N LYS A 39 -6.79 -11.72 -4.67
CA LYS A 39 -6.72 -13.19 -4.73
C LYS A 39 -7.86 -13.84 -3.94
N GLU A 40 -8.11 -13.36 -2.73
CA GLU A 40 -9.18 -13.87 -1.87
C GLU A 40 -10.55 -13.71 -2.54
N ILE A 41 -10.85 -12.51 -3.05
CA ILE A 41 -12.15 -12.27 -3.70
C ILE A 41 -12.28 -13.11 -4.97
N LEU A 42 -11.22 -13.24 -5.77
CA LEU A 42 -11.25 -14.11 -6.95
C LEU A 42 -11.51 -15.58 -6.61
N GLN A 43 -11.06 -16.05 -5.45
CA GLN A 43 -11.27 -17.42 -4.98
C GLN A 43 -12.67 -17.63 -4.42
N GLU A 44 -13.16 -16.70 -3.60
CA GLU A 44 -14.39 -16.90 -2.82
C GLU A 44 -15.63 -16.30 -3.48
N ALA A 45 -15.52 -15.13 -4.12
CA ALA A 45 -16.65 -14.37 -4.64
C ALA A 45 -16.22 -13.42 -5.80
N PRO A 46 -15.77 -13.96 -6.95
CA PRO A 46 -15.18 -13.18 -8.04
C PRO A 46 -16.12 -12.12 -8.65
N GLU A 47 -17.43 -12.29 -8.50
CA GLU A 47 -18.47 -11.36 -8.91
C GLU A 47 -18.45 -10.04 -8.12
N LEU A 48 -17.87 -10.02 -6.92
CA LEU A 48 -17.76 -8.80 -6.11
C LEU A 48 -16.74 -7.82 -6.66
N ILE A 49 -15.80 -8.26 -7.50
CA ILE A 49 -14.89 -7.36 -8.21
C ILE A 49 -15.68 -6.67 -9.31
N THR A 50 -16.07 -5.42 -9.04
CA THR A 50 -16.59 -4.45 -10.01
C THR A 50 -15.44 -3.67 -10.66
N GLN A 51 -15.73 -2.94 -11.75
CA GLN A 51 -14.72 -2.07 -12.38
C GLN A 51 -14.18 -1.00 -11.42
N GLN A 52 -15.05 -0.43 -10.57
CA GLN A 52 -14.63 0.56 -9.58
C GLN A 52 -13.72 -0.07 -8.52
N LEU A 53 -14.06 -1.26 -8.02
CA LEU A 53 -13.23 -1.96 -7.04
C LEU A 53 -11.89 -2.38 -7.67
N ALA A 54 -11.90 -2.84 -8.93
CA ALA A 54 -10.71 -3.15 -9.68
C ALA A 54 -9.80 -1.93 -9.85
N TYR A 55 -10.37 -0.76 -10.16
CA TYR A 55 -9.62 0.50 -10.24
C TYR A 55 -8.91 0.85 -8.92
N LEU A 56 -9.63 0.77 -7.79
CA LEU A 56 -9.08 1.05 -6.45
C LEU A 56 -8.00 0.04 -6.05
N LEU A 57 -8.25 -1.26 -6.21
CA LEU A 57 -7.29 -2.31 -5.85
C LEU A 57 -6.04 -2.23 -6.73
N ARG A 58 -6.20 -1.99 -8.04
CA ARG A 58 -5.09 -1.80 -8.98
C ARG A 58 -4.24 -0.59 -8.60
N GLY A 59 -4.86 0.57 -8.34
CA GLY A 59 -4.13 1.77 -7.92
C GLY A 59 -3.36 1.55 -6.62
N SER A 60 -3.96 0.86 -5.65
CA SER A 60 -3.29 0.52 -4.39
C SER A 60 -2.11 -0.45 -4.57
N ILE A 61 -2.21 -1.44 -5.45
CA ILE A 61 -1.09 -2.34 -5.79
C ILE A 61 0.04 -1.54 -6.43
N LEU A 62 -0.26 -0.70 -7.43
CA LEU A 62 0.73 0.13 -8.13
C LEU A 62 1.42 1.11 -7.17
N PHE A 63 0.66 1.77 -6.28
CA PHE A 63 1.20 2.68 -5.27
C PHE A 63 2.26 2.01 -4.39
N LYS A 64 2.01 0.78 -3.91
CA LYS A 64 2.97 0.04 -3.09
C LYS A 64 4.26 -0.27 -3.83
N CYS A 65 4.17 -0.61 -5.13
CA CYS A 65 5.34 -0.91 -5.96
C CYS A 65 6.20 0.33 -6.24
N MET A 66 5.61 1.52 -6.30
CA MET A 66 6.33 2.78 -6.53
C MET A 66 7.18 3.22 -5.33
N SER A 67 6.75 2.90 -4.11
CA SER A 67 7.42 3.32 -2.86
C SER A 67 8.75 2.60 -2.58
N LEU A 68 9.00 1.46 -3.22
CA LEU A 68 10.21 0.67 -3.06
C LEU A 68 11.02 0.90 -4.34
N GLU A 69 12.20 1.51 -4.21
CA GLU A 69 13.08 1.97 -5.30
C GLU A 69 12.79 1.35 -6.69
N ALA A 70 12.45 2.23 -7.65
CA ALA A 70 12.35 2.01 -9.10
C ALA A 70 12.10 0.56 -9.59
N ASP A 71 10.86 0.33 -10.05
CA ASP A 71 10.51 -0.62 -11.12
C ASP A 71 10.44 -2.13 -10.83
N ARG A 72 10.11 -2.57 -9.61
CA ARG A 72 9.86 -4.01 -9.41
C ARG A 72 8.49 -4.30 -8.82
N VAL A 73 7.48 -4.22 -9.68
CA VAL A 73 6.28 -5.05 -9.53
C VAL A 73 6.75 -6.51 -9.51
N THR A 74 6.46 -7.25 -8.44
CA THR A 74 6.83 -8.67 -8.39
C THR A 74 6.05 -9.45 -9.45
N GLU A 75 6.59 -10.56 -9.95
CA GLU A 75 5.87 -11.42 -10.91
C GLU A 75 4.46 -11.80 -10.37
N GLN A 76 4.36 -11.98 -9.05
CA GLN A 76 3.11 -12.31 -8.39
C GLN A 76 2.11 -11.15 -8.37
N GLN A 77 2.58 -9.91 -8.19
CA GLN A 77 1.73 -8.71 -8.30
C GLN A 77 1.33 -8.46 -9.75
N GLU A 78 2.24 -8.69 -10.70
CA GLU A 78 1.98 -8.53 -12.13
C GLU A 78 0.84 -9.44 -12.57
N LYS A 79 0.87 -10.72 -12.18
CA LYS A 79 -0.23 -11.67 -12.42
C LYS A 79 -1.58 -11.15 -11.92
N VAL A 80 -1.61 -10.55 -10.73
CA VAL A 80 -2.85 -10.00 -10.16
C VAL A 80 -3.31 -8.77 -10.94
N LEU A 81 -2.39 -7.89 -11.33
CA LEU A 81 -2.70 -6.72 -12.16
C LEU A 81 -3.26 -7.13 -13.52
N SER A 82 -2.64 -8.10 -14.20
CA SER A 82 -3.11 -8.61 -15.50
C SER A 82 -4.53 -9.16 -15.42
N ILE A 83 -4.87 -9.92 -14.37
CA ILE A 83 -6.24 -10.44 -14.19
C ILE A 83 -7.27 -9.30 -14.09
N LEU A 84 -6.95 -8.22 -13.36
CA LEU A 84 -7.85 -7.08 -13.24
C LEU A 84 -8.00 -6.34 -14.58
N GLU A 85 -6.91 -6.19 -15.33
CA GLU A 85 -6.88 -5.48 -16.62
C GLU A 85 -7.57 -6.27 -17.74
N GLU A 86 -7.41 -7.59 -17.76
CA GLU A 86 -8.14 -8.48 -18.68
C GLU A 86 -9.64 -8.49 -18.41
N LYS A 87 -10.04 -8.49 -17.12
CA LYS A 87 -11.46 -8.47 -16.72
C LYS A 87 -12.11 -7.11 -16.98
N PHE A 88 -11.34 -6.01 -16.89
CA PHE A 88 -11.81 -4.64 -17.06
C PHE A 88 -10.93 -3.87 -18.04
N PRO A 89 -11.10 -4.07 -19.36
CA PRO A 89 -10.24 -3.46 -20.38
C PRO A 89 -10.39 -1.93 -20.46
N ASP A 90 -11.47 -1.37 -19.92
CA ASP A 90 -11.72 0.08 -19.87
C ASP A 90 -10.96 0.78 -18.71
N LEU A 91 -10.16 0.05 -17.92
CA LEU A 91 -9.28 0.66 -16.93
C LEU A 91 -8.23 1.54 -17.63
N PRO A 92 -7.89 2.71 -17.05
CA PRO A 92 -6.91 3.60 -17.67
C PRO A 92 -5.50 2.98 -17.71
N PRO A 93 -4.59 3.50 -18.55
CA PRO A 93 -3.20 3.07 -18.57
C PRO A 93 -2.56 3.17 -17.17
N ARG A 94 -1.66 2.23 -16.84
CA ARG A 94 -0.96 2.22 -15.52
C ARG A 94 -0.22 3.54 -15.28
N GLU A 95 0.42 4.08 -16.32
CA GLU A 95 1.19 5.32 -16.27
C GLU A 95 0.36 6.53 -15.83
N GLU A 96 -0.92 6.58 -16.20
CA GLU A 96 -1.81 7.66 -15.79
C GLU A 96 -2.08 7.60 -14.28
N ILE A 97 -2.19 6.40 -13.71
CA ILE A 97 -2.34 6.23 -12.26
C ILE A 97 -1.01 6.53 -11.55
N ILE A 98 0.10 6.01 -12.07
CA ILE A 98 1.43 6.15 -11.49
C ILE A 98 1.83 7.63 -11.42
N SER A 99 1.67 8.38 -12.51
CA SER A 99 2.03 9.80 -12.56
C SER A 99 1.23 10.63 -11.54
N VAL A 100 -0.09 10.44 -11.45
CA VAL A 100 -0.93 11.11 -10.45
C VAL A 100 -0.53 10.75 -9.02
N LEU A 101 -0.24 9.47 -8.75
CA LEU A 101 0.21 9.02 -7.43
C LEU A 101 1.58 9.61 -7.06
N GLN A 102 2.50 9.70 -8.02
CA GLN A 102 3.80 10.35 -7.85
C GLN A 102 3.63 11.84 -7.53
N GLU A 103 2.88 12.58 -8.34
CA GLU A 103 2.65 14.00 -8.13
C GLU A 103 2.05 14.28 -6.75
N THR A 104 1.07 13.49 -6.33
CA THR A 104 0.44 13.64 -5.01
C THR A 104 1.33 13.19 -3.85
N GLN A 105 2.21 12.20 -4.04
CA GLN A 105 3.11 11.73 -2.99
C GLN A 105 4.26 12.70 -2.72
N PHE A 106 4.83 13.31 -3.76
CA PHE A 106 6.04 14.14 -3.71
C PHE A 106 5.77 15.66 -3.64
N ASN A 107 4.53 16.11 -3.77
CA ASN A 107 4.19 17.53 -3.72
C ASN A 107 3.54 17.93 -2.37
N PRO A 108 4.31 18.40 -1.38
CA PRO A 108 3.76 18.84 -0.09
C PRO A 108 3.18 20.28 -0.13
N GLN A 109 2.94 20.87 -1.30
CA GLN A 109 2.43 22.24 -1.38
C GLN A 109 1.11 22.39 -0.61
N GLY A 110 1.09 23.36 0.32
CA GLY A 110 -0.09 23.67 1.13
C GLY A 110 -0.30 22.76 2.35
N VAL A 111 0.62 21.85 2.64
CA VAL A 111 0.57 20.96 3.81
C VAL A 111 1.60 21.40 4.85
N SER A 112 1.19 21.47 6.12
CA SER A 112 2.10 21.80 7.23
C SER A 112 3.13 20.69 7.48
N ILE A 113 4.23 21.02 8.16
CA ILE A 113 5.28 20.05 8.50
C ILE A 113 4.69 18.94 9.37
N GLU A 114 3.83 19.30 10.32
CA GLU A 114 3.15 18.38 11.22
C GLU A 114 2.28 17.39 10.46
N GLU A 115 1.50 17.85 9.48
CA GLU A 115 0.68 16.99 8.62
C GLU A 115 1.53 16.06 7.76
N VAL A 116 2.65 16.54 7.20
CA VAL A 116 3.59 15.71 6.44
C VAL A 116 4.19 14.62 7.33
N MET A 117 4.60 14.96 8.55
CA MET A 117 5.18 14.01 9.51
C MET A 117 4.17 12.97 9.99
N LEU A 118 2.88 13.32 10.09
CA LEU A 118 1.82 12.41 10.52
C LEU A 118 1.29 11.53 9.39
N LYS A 119 1.49 11.90 8.11
CA LYS A 119 0.89 11.23 6.94
C LYS A 119 1.20 9.72 6.86
N ASP A 120 2.44 9.33 7.16
CA ASP A 120 2.88 7.93 7.21
C ASP A 120 3.66 7.66 8.51
N LEU A 121 3.06 8.05 9.64
CA LEU A 121 3.58 7.73 10.97
C LEU A 121 3.11 6.35 11.41
N LYS A 122 4.05 5.48 11.72
CA LYS A 122 3.81 4.16 12.32
C LYS A 122 4.36 4.14 13.74
N GLU A 123 3.61 3.57 14.66
CA GLU A 123 4.02 3.43 16.05
C GLU A 123 4.09 1.94 16.42
N ILE A 124 5.17 1.56 17.12
CA ILE A 124 5.34 0.23 17.69
C ILE A 124 5.65 0.41 19.17
N SER A 125 5.01 -0.39 20.03
CA SER A 125 5.27 -0.41 21.46
C SER A 125 5.23 -1.83 22.01
N ASP A 126 6.13 -2.12 22.95
CA ASP A 126 6.13 -3.35 23.75
C ASP A 126 5.52 -3.15 25.15
N GLY A 127 5.02 -1.95 25.45
CA GLY A 127 4.49 -1.53 26.74
C GLY A 127 5.47 -0.73 27.61
N GLU A 128 6.78 -0.87 27.41
CA GLU A 128 7.82 -0.10 28.11
C GLU A 128 8.43 0.97 27.20
N ILE A 129 8.71 0.59 25.96
CA ILE A 129 9.28 1.46 24.93
C ILE A 129 8.22 1.69 23.86
N LYS A 130 8.20 2.91 23.34
CA LYS A 130 7.36 3.33 22.21
C LYS A 130 8.26 3.97 21.16
N VAL A 131 8.22 3.44 19.94
CA VAL A 131 8.98 3.94 18.80
C VAL A 131 8.00 4.41 17.74
N ALA A 132 8.19 5.63 17.25
CA ALA A 132 7.41 6.20 16.17
C ALA A 132 8.33 6.46 14.96
N ILE A 133 7.93 5.97 13.79
CA ILE A 133 8.69 6.04 12.54
C ILE A 133 7.81 6.75 11.50
N SER A 134 8.29 7.87 10.96
CA SER A 134 7.61 8.59 9.88
C SER A 134 8.39 8.46 8.58
N THR A 135 7.70 8.12 7.48
CA THR A 135 8.28 8.16 6.13
C THR A 135 7.94 9.48 5.46
N VAL A 136 8.95 10.29 5.15
CA VAL A 136 8.77 11.54 4.41
C VAL A 136 9.51 11.48 3.07
N TYR A 137 8.77 11.70 1.99
CA TYR A 137 9.32 11.78 0.65
C TYR A 137 9.64 13.24 0.33
N MET A 138 10.91 13.54 0.08
CA MET A 138 11.38 14.88 -0.27
C MET A 138 12.56 14.79 -1.24
N THR A 139 12.71 15.80 -2.09
CA THR A 139 13.92 15.96 -2.90
C THR A 139 15.05 16.48 -2.00
N LEU A 140 16.15 15.73 -1.89
CA LEU A 140 17.33 16.17 -1.13
C LEU A 140 18.19 17.11 -1.98
N GLU A 141 18.54 18.27 -1.43
CA GLU A 141 19.53 19.15 -2.05
C GLU A 141 20.94 18.55 -1.92
N VAL A 142 21.60 18.28 -3.04
CA VAL A 142 23.01 17.88 -3.05
C VAL A 142 23.84 19.13 -3.27
N ARG A 143 24.62 19.55 -2.27
CA ARG A 143 25.63 20.61 -2.46
C ARG A 143 26.72 20.08 -3.39
N GLY A 144 26.73 20.57 -4.64
CA GLY A 144 27.88 20.38 -5.53
C GLY A 144 29.10 21.11 -4.99
N ASN A 145 30.25 20.43 -4.95
CA ASN A 145 31.53 21.07 -4.67
C ASN A 145 31.82 22.09 -5.79
N LEU A 146 31.71 23.39 -5.48
CA LEU A 146 32.30 24.47 -6.29
C LEU A 146 33.83 24.44 -6.16
#